data_AF-A0A972VAR0-F1
#
_entry.id   AF-A0A972VAR0-F1
#
_cell.length_a   1.000
_cell.length_b   1.000
_cell.length_c   1.000
_cell.angle_alpha   90.00
_cell.angle_beta   90.00
_cell.angle_gamma   90.00
#
_symmetry.space_group_name_H-M   'P 1'
#
loop_
_entity.id
_entity.type
_entity.pdbx_description
1 polymer ?
#
loop_
_entity_poly.entity_id
_entity_poly.type
_entity_poly.pdbx_seq_one_letter_code
_entity_poly.pdbx_strand_id
1 'polypeptide(L)'
;MRIHDERLQEFRTWCQGQEIEAATLVQYSGPEFVGEKAVGLDDLEQEAKGCIDEGFRVEWYKNQRTCLLCVIESWDERIDWGKVIRKESFVDVNAILRSAGFDAEGTDG
;
A
#
# COMPACT_ATOMS: atom_id res chain seq x y z
N MET A 1 21.99 -3.00 9.00
CA MET A 1 21.99 -3.17 7.53
C MET A 1 21.91 -4.66 7.17
N ARG A 2 20.82 -5.33 7.55
CA ARG A 2 20.54 -6.75 7.20
C ARG A 2 19.05 -6.95 6.87
N ILE A 3 18.18 -6.24 7.59
CA ILE A 3 16.71 -6.26 7.41
C ILE A 3 16.27 -5.88 5.99
N HIS A 4 16.97 -4.94 5.33
CA HIS A 4 16.63 -4.47 3.97
C HIS A 4 16.83 -5.57 2.92
N ASP A 5 17.98 -6.26 2.98
CA ASP A 5 18.29 -7.39 2.11
C ASP A 5 17.35 -8.57 2.34
N GLU A 6 16.98 -8.83 3.59
CA GLU A 6 16.04 -9.92 3.94
C GLU A 6 14.67 -9.68 3.31
N ARG A 7 14.08 -8.48 3.47
CA ARG A 7 12.77 -8.20 2.86
C ARG A 7 12.79 -8.20 1.34
N LEU A 8 13.82 -7.66 0.72
CA LEU A 8 13.93 -7.71 -0.74
C LEU A 8 14.09 -9.15 -1.24
N GLN A 9 14.82 -9.99 -0.50
CA GLN A 9 14.96 -11.41 -0.83
C GLN A 9 13.64 -12.19 -0.66
N GLU A 10 12.85 -11.87 0.36
CA GLU A 10 11.50 -12.41 0.52
C GLU A 10 10.59 -12.03 -0.65
N PHE A 11 10.65 -10.77 -1.10
CA PHE A 11 9.90 -10.30 -2.26
C PHE A 11 10.26 -11.06 -3.54
N ARG A 12 11.57 -11.21 -3.80
CA ARG A 12 12.08 -11.98 -4.96
C ARG A 12 11.59 -13.42 -4.94
N THR A 13 11.72 -14.08 -3.79
CA THR A 13 11.28 -15.47 -3.61
C THR A 13 9.78 -15.60 -3.84
N TRP A 14 8.99 -14.65 -3.33
CA TRP A 14 7.56 -14.62 -3.56
C TRP A 14 7.23 -14.49 -5.04
N CYS A 15 7.84 -13.55 -5.77
CA CYS A 15 7.58 -13.32 -7.20
C CYS A 15 7.85 -14.55 -8.07
N GLN A 16 8.91 -15.32 -7.79
CA GLN A 16 9.26 -16.54 -8.55
C GLN A 16 8.15 -17.60 -8.54
N GLY A 17 7.31 -17.61 -7.49
CA GLY A 17 6.18 -18.55 -7.37
C GLY A 17 4.88 -18.04 -7.98
N GLN A 18 4.86 -16.88 -8.63
CA GLN A 18 3.63 -16.24 -9.08
C GLN A 18 3.59 -16.00 -10.59
N GLU A 19 2.46 -16.35 -11.23
CA GLU A 19 2.11 -15.83 -12.55
C GLU A 19 1.62 -14.38 -12.42
N ILE A 20 2.50 -13.40 -12.62
CA ILE A 20 2.22 -11.96 -12.56
C ILE A 20 2.37 -11.38 -13.98
N GLU A 21 1.38 -10.62 -14.43
CA GLU A 21 1.35 -9.94 -15.74
C GLU A 21 1.33 -8.41 -15.62
N ALA A 22 0.99 -7.87 -14.45
CA ALA A 22 0.96 -6.45 -14.19
C ALA A 22 1.39 -6.15 -12.75
N ALA A 23 1.83 -4.92 -12.48
CA ALA A 23 2.08 -4.47 -11.12
C ALA A 23 1.55 -3.06 -10.87
N THR A 24 1.16 -2.81 -9.63
CA THR A 24 0.64 -1.53 -9.17
C THR A 24 1.24 -1.23 -7.81
N LEU A 25 1.89 -0.08 -7.70
CA LEU A 25 2.32 0.46 -6.42
C LEU A 25 1.16 1.26 -5.85
N VAL A 26 0.75 0.92 -4.63
CA VAL A 26 -0.36 1.52 -3.89
C VAL A 26 0.24 2.20 -2.66
N GLN A 27 0.01 3.50 -2.50
CA GLN A 27 0.64 4.30 -1.45
C GLN A 27 -0.38 4.76 -0.41
N TYR A 28 0.02 4.61 0.85
CA TYR A 28 -0.72 5.09 2.02
C TYR A 28 0.17 5.96 2.92
N SER A 29 -0.37 7.06 3.42
CA SER A 29 0.20 7.86 4.51
C SER A 29 -0.62 7.61 5.76
N GLY A 30 -0.06 6.85 6.70
CA GLY A 30 -0.86 6.25 7.78
C GLY A 30 -2.02 5.43 7.22
N PRO A 31 -3.28 5.71 7.62
CA PRO A 31 -4.45 4.98 7.14
C PRO A 31 -5.05 5.56 5.85
N GLU A 32 -4.52 6.68 5.34
CA GLU A 32 -5.10 7.39 4.20
C GLU A 32 -4.52 6.89 2.88
N PHE A 33 -5.39 6.54 1.94
CA PHE A 33 -4.97 6.22 0.57
C PHE A 33 -4.52 7.50 -0.14
N VAL A 34 -3.26 7.53 -0.59
CA VAL A 34 -2.66 8.72 -1.22
C VAL A 34 -2.66 8.60 -2.74
N GLY A 35 -2.51 7.39 -3.27
CA GLY A 35 -2.55 7.18 -4.71
C GLY A 35 -2.03 5.82 -5.14
N GLU A 36 -2.09 5.58 -6.45
CA GLU A 36 -1.52 4.40 -7.08
C GLU A 36 -0.76 4.79 -8.34
N LYS A 37 0.24 3.98 -8.70
CA LYS A 37 0.91 4.04 -10.00
C LYS A 37 1.06 2.65 -10.59
N ALA A 38 0.85 2.53 -11.90
CA ALA A 38 1.22 1.32 -12.62
C ALA A 38 2.75 1.21 -12.68
N VAL A 39 3.26 0.01 -12.45
CA VAL A 39 4.70 -0.28 -12.43
C VAL A 39 4.98 -1.40 -13.43
N GLY A 40 6.01 -1.21 -14.25
CA GLY A 40 6.50 -2.26 -15.15
C GLY A 40 7.06 -3.43 -14.34
N LEU A 41 6.87 -4.66 -14.81
CA LEU A 41 7.37 -5.84 -14.08
C LEU A 41 8.90 -5.82 -13.92
N ASP A 42 9.61 -5.29 -14.90
CA ASP A 42 11.06 -5.11 -14.87
C ASP A 42 11.50 -4.10 -13.79
N ASP A 43 10.65 -3.11 -13.48
CA ASP A 43 10.93 -2.05 -12.50
C ASP A 43 10.42 -2.39 -11.09
N LEU A 44 9.56 -3.40 -10.97
CA LEU A 44 8.85 -3.72 -9.74
C LEU A 44 9.78 -4.01 -8.54
N GLU A 45 10.87 -4.73 -8.78
CA GLU A 45 11.87 -4.98 -7.74
C GLU A 45 12.60 -3.70 -7.33
N GLN A 46 12.93 -2.84 -8.30
CA GLN A 46 13.61 -1.58 -8.03
C GLN A 46 12.71 -0.63 -7.23
N GLU A 47 11.42 -0.59 -7.53
CA GLU A 47 10.41 0.17 -6.80
C GLU A 47 10.26 -0.35 -5.37
N ALA A 48 10.15 -1.67 -5.18
CA ALA A 48 10.12 -2.26 -3.83
C ALA A 48 11.37 -1.93 -3.03
N LYS A 49 12.55 -2.04 -3.65
CA LYS A 49 13.83 -1.70 -3.03
C LYS A 49 13.91 -0.23 -2.64
N GLY A 50 13.50 0.67 -3.54
CA GLY A 50 13.49 2.12 -3.28
C GLY A 50 12.66 2.45 -2.04
N CYS A 51 11.43 1.92 -1.97
CA CYS A 51 10.57 2.16 -0.82
C CYS A 51 11.13 1.57 0.49
N ILE A 52 11.71 0.37 0.45
CA ILE A 52 12.36 -0.24 1.63
C ILE A 52 13.56 0.59 2.09
N ASP A 53 14.37 1.10 1.17
CA ASP A 53 15.55 1.92 1.49
C ASP A 53 15.19 3.30 2.05
N GLU A 54 14.07 3.86 1.62
CA GLU A 54 13.48 5.08 2.20
C GLU A 54 12.88 4.84 3.60
N GLY A 55 12.83 3.58 4.05
CA GLY A 55 12.34 3.21 5.37
C GLY A 55 10.83 3.01 5.44
N PHE A 56 10.14 2.96 4.29
CA PHE A 56 8.73 2.60 4.25
C PHE A 56 8.52 1.12 4.52
N ARG A 57 7.38 0.81 5.12
CA ARG A 57 6.92 -0.57 5.17
C ARG A 57 6.33 -0.93 3.81
N VAL A 58 6.87 -1.99 3.22
CA VAL A 58 6.42 -2.52 1.94
C VAL A 58 5.86 -3.93 2.14
N GLU A 59 4.64 -4.14 1.66
CA GLU A 59 3.97 -5.43 1.65
C GLU A 59 3.43 -5.70 0.25
N TRP A 60 3.28 -6.97 -0.12
CA TRP A 60 2.86 -7.34 -1.47
C TRP A 60 1.76 -8.39 -1.44
N TYR A 61 0.87 -8.30 -2.42
CA TYR A 61 -0.24 -9.22 -2.60
C TYR A 61 -0.49 -9.47 -4.08
N LYS A 62 -0.96 -10.67 -4.42
CA LYS A 62 -1.39 -10.99 -5.78
C LYS A 62 -2.89 -10.91 -5.86
N ASN A 63 -3.39 -9.92 -6.60
CA ASN A 63 -4.78 -9.84 -7.00
C ASN A 63 -4.92 -10.35 -8.44
N GLN A 64 -5.44 -11.57 -8.61
CA GLN A 64 -5.50 -12.27 -9.90
C GLN A 64 -4.11 -12.40 -10.54
N ARG A 65 -3.78 -11.59 -11.54
CA ARG A 65 -2.47 -11.56 -12.22
C ARG A 65 -1.71 -10.25 -11.99
N THR A 66 -2.20 -9.41 -11.08
CA THR A 66 -1.59 -8.14 -10.74
C THR A 66 -0.91 -8.25 -9.38
N CYS A 67 0.37 -7.87 -9.32
CA CYS A 67 1.05 -7.62 -8.05
C CYS A 67 0.66 -6.24 -7.52
N LEU A 68 0.09 -6.20 -6.33
CA LEU A 68 -0.14 -4.97 -5.58
C LEU A 68 1.03 -4.81 -4.60
N LEU A 69 1.85 -3.79 -4.81
CA LEU A 69 2.93 -3.38 -3.92
C LEU A 69 2.41 -2.26 -3.03
N CYS A 70 2.04 -2.59 -1.79
CA CYS A 70 1.49 -1.65 -0.83
C CYS A 70 2.62 -1.01 -0.01
N VAL A 71 2.69 0.32 -0.02
CA VAL A 71 3.70 1.12 0.68
C VAL A 71 3.00 1.95 1.75
N ILE A 72 3.46 1.81 3.00
CA ILE A 72 2.85 2.44 4.17
C ILE A 72 3.93 3.09 5.04
N GLU A 73 3.70 4.32 5.47
CA GLU A 73 4.62 5.06 6.35
C GLU A 73 4.56 4.59 7.82
N SER A 74 3.41 4.11 8.28
CA SER A 74 3.18 3.60 9.63
C SER A 74 3.39 2.08 9.72
N TRP A 75 4.05 1.65 10.80
CA TRP A 75 4.44 0.26 11.03
C TRP A 75 3.40 -0.54 11.84
N ASP A 76 2.48 0.15 12.51
CA ASP A 76 1.50 -0.38 13.45
C ASP A 76 0.14 -0.73 12.80
N GLU A 77 -0.09 -0.29 11.56
CA GLU A 77 -1.33 -0.55 10.82
C GLU A 77 -1.38 -1.98 10.23
N ARG A 78 -2.48 -2.70 10.46
CA ARG A 78 -2.74 -3.99 9.78
C ARG A 78 -3.34 -3.72 8.41
N ILE A 79 -2.69 -4.23 7.37
CA ILE A 79 -3.19 -4.10 5.99
C ILE A 79 -4.46 -4.92 5.80
N ASP A 80 -5.53 -4.24 5.40
CA ASP A 80 -6.73 -4.86 4.84
C ASP A 80 -6.62 -4.87 3.30
N TRP A 81 -6.24 -6.02 2.75
CA TRP A 81 -6.10 -6.18 1.30
C TRP A 81 -7.42 -5.95 0.54
N GLY A 82 -8.58 -6.16 1.17
CA GLY A 82 -9.88 -5.83 0.57
C GLY A 82 -10.00 -4.32 0.30
N LYS A 83 -9.54 -3.50 1.25
CA LYS A 83 -9.48 -2.05 1.10
C LYS A 83 -8.41 -1.61 0.12
N VAL A 84 -7.24 -2.24 0.11
CA VAL A 84 -6.18 -1.98 -0.89
C VAL A 84 -6.71 -2.22 -2.31
N ILE A 85 -7.38 -3.35 -2.56
CA ILE A 85 -7.97 -3.69 -3.86
C ILE A 85 -9.03 -2.66 -4.28
N ARG A 86 -9.83 -2.16 -3.32
CA ARG A 86 -10.85 -1.13 -3.55
C ARG A 86 -10.31 0.30 -3.55
N LYS A 87 -9.04 0.48 -3.18
CA LYS A 87 -8.36 1.78 -3.06
C LYS A 87 -9.05 2.69 -2.04
N GLU A 88 -9.44 2.08 -0.93
CA GLU A 88 -10.09 2.74 0.20
C GLU A 88 -9.08 2.99 1.33
N SER A 89 -9.27 4.07 2.08
CA SER A 89 -8.54 4.33 3.32
C SER A 89 -8.81 3.23 4.36
N PHE A 90 -7.78 2.85 5.13
CA PHE A 90 -7.89 1.82 6.18
C PHE A 90 -8.81 2.26 7.32
N VAL A 91 -8.95 3.58 7.51
CA VAL A 91 -9.96 4.19 8.38
C VAL A 91 -10.99 4.95 7.56
N ASP A 92 -12.22 4.98 8.07
CA ASP A 92 -13.25 5.87 7.56
C ASP A 92 -13.08 7.25 8.22
N VAL A 93 -12.33 8.13 7.56
CA VAL A 93 -12.05 9.49 8.06
C VAL A 93 -13.35 10.26 8.32
N ASN A 94 -14.39 10.06 7.49
CA ASN A 94 -15.70 10.68 7.69
C ASN A 94 -16.44 10.13 8.91
N ALA A 95 -16.29 8.84 9.23
CA ALA A 95 -16.83 8.27 10.46
C ALA A 95 -16.08 8.79 11.71
N ILE A 96 -14.76 8.97 11.62
CA ILE A 96 -13.95 9.54 12.71
C ILE A 96 -14.33 11.00 12.95
N LEU A 97 -14.43 11.82 11.90
CA LEU A 97 -14.83 13.22 12.01
C LEU A 97 -16.24 13.36 12.61
N ARG A 98 -17.21 12.56 12.14
CA ARG A 98 -18.56 12.53 12.73
C ARG A 98 -18.56 12.10 14.20
N SER A 99 -17.77 11.09 14.56
CA SER A 99 -17.64 10.63 15.96
C SER A 99 -16.95 11.67 16.85
N ALA A 100 -16.10 12.52 16.28
CA ALA A 100 -15.45 13.64 16.96
C ALA A 100 -16.32 14.90 17.04
N GLY A 101 -17.58 14.86 16.56
CA GLY A 101 -18.51 15.99 16.58
C GLY A 101 -18.31 17.02 15.46
N PHE A 102 -17.51 16.69 14.44
CA PHE A 102 -17.43 17.45 13.21
C PHE A 102 -18.47 16.91 12.23
N ASP A 103 -19.71 17.38 12.35
CA ASP A 103 -20.67 17.30 11.26
C ASP A 103 -20.25 18.32 10.20
N ALA A 104 -20.03 17.85 8.97
CA ALA A 104 -19.89 18.71 7.80
C ALA A 104 -21.26 19.32 7.45
N GLU A 105 -21.87 20.06 8.37
CA GLU A 105 -23.02 20.92 8.11
C GLU A 105 -22.55 22.37 8.17
N GLY A 106 -22.15 22.88 7.02
CA GLY A 106 -21.72 24.26 6.87
C GLY A 106 -21.75 24.71 5.42
N THR A 107 -22.96 24.85 4.87
CA THR A 107 -23.44 25.77 3.80
C THR A 107 -24.82 25.24 3.38
N ASP A 108 -25.93 25.98 3.34
CA ASP A 108 -26.20 27.41 3.18
C ASP A 108 -27.69 27.62 3.50
N GLY A 109 -28.04 28.77 4.12
CA GLY A 109 -29.42 29.15 4.45
C GLY A 109 -29.49 30.44 5.26
#